data_AF-A0A954F3T2-F1
#
_entry.id   AF-A0A954F3T2-F1
#
_cell.length_a   1.000
_cell.length_b   1.000
_cell.length_c   1.000
_cell.angle_alpha   90.00
_cell.angle_beta   90.00
_cell.angle_gamma   90.00
#
_symmetry.space_group_name_H-M   'P 1'
#
loop_
_entity.id
_entity.type
_entity.pdbx_description
1 polymer ?
#
loop_
_entity_poly.entity_id
_entity_poly.type
_entity_poly.pdbx_seq_one_letter_code
_entity_poly.pdbx_strand_id
1 'polypeptide(L)'
;VCGDSRRHRLLMRREGQDMSTNFEAFLAASVDATLFAQNLVLAFESMGLGTCYIGGLRNDMRAVVDLLEIPEGIFPLYGLCVGRPAEDPGTRPRLPFEAVCFTGRYPSDADMLAAMDQADLDAKAYYDARNESGRSWSGAMTRRFAKVMRPELPDVYRSLGAELP
;
A
#
# COMPACT_ATOMS: atom_id res chain seq x y z
N VAL A 1 -3.08 -3.98 9.76
CA VAL A 1 -4.23 -3.23 9.21
C VAL A 1 -4.92 -4.10 8.19
N CYS A 2 -6.24 -4.26 8.32
CA CYS A 2 -7.04 -5.15 7.47
C CYS A 2 -8.27 -4.42 6.95
N GLY A 3 -8.67 -4.71 5.72
CA GLY A 3 -10.04 -4.46 5.27
C GLY A 3 -10.99 -5.42 5.99
N ASP A 4 -12.19 -4.95 6.35
CA ASP A 4 -13.13 -5.73 7.16
C ASP A 4 -14.55 -5.62 6.59
N SER A 5 -14.97 -6.69 5.94
CA SER A 5 -16.36 -6.97 5.56
C SER A 5 -17.01 -8.00 6.49
N ARG A 6 -16.25 -8.61 7.40
CA ARG A 6 -16.72 -9.65 8.34
C ARG A 6 -17.90 -9.13 9.17
N ARG A 7 -17.80 -7.90 9.66
CA ARG A 7 -18.87 -7.26 10.45
C ARG A 7 -20.18 -7.17 9.66
N HIS A 8 -20.12 -6.75 8.40
CA HIS A 8 -21.30 -6.67 7.52
C HIS A 8 -21.87 -8.07 7.22
N ARG A 9 -21.01 -9.04 6.94
CA ARG A 9 -21.40 -10.46 6.77
C ARG A 9 -22.12 -11.03 7.98
N LEU A 10 -21.67 -10.71 9.20
CA LEU A 10 -22.36 -11.12 10.44
C LEU A 10 -23.76 -10.52 10.55
N LEU A 11 -23.91 -9.24 10.23
CA LEU A 11 -25.21 -8.57 10.28
C LEU A 11 -26.19 -9.19 9.28
N MET A 12 -25.77 -9.42 8.04
CA MET A 12 -26.60 -10.10 7.04
C MET A 12 -27.01 -11.49 7.51
N ARG A 13 -26.06 -12.29 8.02
CA ARG A 13 -26.35 -13.65 8.50
C ARG A 13 -27.30 -13.67 9.70
N ARG A 14 -27.25 -12.65 10.55
CA ARG A 14 -28.21 -12.49 11.65
C ARG A 14 -29.64 -12.30 11.14
N GLU A 15 -29.80 -11.69 9.98
CA GLU A 15 -31.09 -11.54 9.28
C GLU A 15 -31.44 -12.74 8.39
N GLY A 16 -30.68 -13.84 8.48
CA GLY A 16 -30.92 -15.06 7.70
C GLY A 16 -30.53 -14.95 6.22
N GLN A 17 -29.67 -13.98 5.87
CA GLN A 17 -29.22 -13.73 4.50
C GLN A 17 -27.69 -13.73 4.42
N ASP A 18 -27.13 -14.03 3.27
CA ASP A 18 -25.70 -13.78 3.03
C ASP A 18 -25.48 -12.39 2.46
N MET A 19 -24.30 -11.83 2.73
CA MET A 19 -23.90 -10.55 2.15
C MET A 19 -23.61 -10.75 0.67
N SER A 20 -24.37 -10.07 -0.19
CA SER A 20 -23.98 -9.91 -1.60
C SER A 20 -22.66 -9.15 -1.67
N THR A 21 -21.69 -9.66 -2.43
CA THR A 21 -20.34 -9.10 -2.54
C THR A 21 -19.90 -9.09 -4.00
N ASN A 22 -18.87 -8.30 -4.28
CA ASN A 22 -18.17 -8.20 -5.56
C ASN A 22 -16.82 -7.50 -5.31
N PHE A 23 -16.12 -7.09 -6.36
CA PHE A 23 -14.86 -6.35 -6.24
C PHE A 23 -15.00 -5.02 -5.48
N GLU A 24 -16.16 -4.36 -5.56
CA GLU A 24 -16.42 -3.10 -4.86
C GLU A 24 -16.31 -3.27 -3.34
N ALA A 25 -16.85 -4.35 -2.78
CA ALA A 25 -16.75 -4.61 -1.34
C ALA A 25 -15.30 -4.77 -0.85
N PHE A 26 -14.45 -5.44 -1.65
CA PHE A 26 -13.02 -5.56 -1.35
C PHE A 26 -12.30 -4.21 -1.47
N LEU A 27 -12.60 -3.45 -2.52
CA LEU A 27 -12.00 -2.14 -2.77
C LEU A 27 -12.37 -1.14 -1.66
N ALA A 28 -13.66 -1.03 -1.32
CA ALA A 28 -14.15 -0.15 -0.25
C ALA A 28 -13.50 -0.49 1.09
N ALA A 29 -13.49 -1.77 1.48
CA ALA A 29 -12.83 -2.21 2.72
C ALA A 29 -11.32 -1.88 2.72
N SER A 30 -10.65 -1.96 1.58
CA SER A 30 -9.23 -1.65 1.44
C SER A 30 -8.95 -0.14 1.56
N VAL A 31 -9.82 0.70 0.99
CA VAL A 31 -9.74 2.16 1.08
C VAL A 31 -9.97 2.61 2.51
N ASP A 32 -11.06 2.16 3.16
CA ASP A 32 -11.39 2.53 4.54
C ASP A 32 -10.25 2.22 5.52
N ALA A 33 -9.71 1.01 5.43
CA ALA A 33 -8.60 0.59 6.27
C ALA A 33 -7.33 1.43 6.04
N THR A 34 -7.14 1.93 4.82
CA THR A 34 -5.98 2.77 4.46
C THR A 34 -6.12 4.22 4.91
N LEU A 35 -7.32 4.79 4.81
CA LEU A 35 -7.61 6.10 5.39
C LEU A 35 -7.43 6.06 6.91
N PHE A 36 -7.94 5.01 7.56
CA PHE A 36 -7.72 4.76 8.98
C PHE A 36 -6.23 4.69 9.34
N ALA A 37 -5.44 3.89 8.61
CA ALA A 37 -4.02 3.74 8.88
C ALA A 37 -3.25 5.05 8.71
N GLN A 38 -3.57 5.85 7.70
CA GLN A 38 -2.88 7.12 7.49
C GLN A 38 -3.19 8.14 8.58
N ASN A 39 -4.43 8.17 9.10
CA ASN A 39 -4.76 9.00 10.26
C ASN A 39 -4.00 8.55 11.52
N LEU A 40 -3.82 7.23 11.73
CA LEU A 40 -2.99 6.73 12.81
C LEU A 40 -1.53 7.16 12.67
N VAL A 41 -0.97 7.09 11.47
CA VAL A 41 0.41 7.52 11.20
C VAL A 41 0.60 8.98 11.60
N LEU A 42 -0.29 9.87 11.14
CA LEU A 42 -0.23 11.28 11.49
C LEU A 42 -0.34 11.51 13.01
N ALA A 43 -1.26 10.79 13.67
CA ALA A 43 -1.41 10.87 15.12
C ALA A 43 -0.13 10.43 15.85
N PHE A 44 0.45 9.29 15.49
CA PHE A 44 1.69 8.79 16.11
C PHE A 44 2.87 9.73 15.87
N GLU A 45 3.05 10.24 14.65
CA GLU A 45 4.12 11.19 14.32
C GLU A 45 3.95 12.51 15.10
N SER A 46 2.73 13.01 15.27
CA SER A 46 2.44 14.19 16.11
C SER A 46 2.78 13.99 17.59
N MET A 47 2.83 12.74 18.06
CA MET A 47 3.25 12.37 19.42
C MET A 47 4.76 12.11 19.52
N GLY A 48 5.51 12.34 18.44
CA GLY A 48 6.96 12.09 18.37
C GLY A 48 7.34 10.62 18.20
N LEU A 49 6.42 9.76 17.76
CA LEU A 49 6.70 8.36 17.44
C LEU A 49 7.05 8.21 15.96
N GLY A 50 7.96 7.28 15.66
CA GLY A 50 8.26 6.86 14.30
C GLY A 50 7.31 5.77 13.83
N THR A 51 6.99 5.76 12.53
CA THR A 51 6.13 4.74 11.92
C THR A 51 6.72 4.12 10.66
N CYS A 52 6.33 2.88 10.35
CA CYS A 52 6.71 2.24 9.09
C CYS A 52 5.64 1.25 8.60
N TYR A 53 5.15 1.46 7.37
CA TYR A 53 4.25 0.52 6.71
C TYR A 53 5.00 -0.75 6.26
N ILE A 54 4.47 -1.91 6.64
CA ILE A 54 5.06 -3.21 6.32
C ILE A 54 4.24 -3.88 5.23
N GLY A 55 4.49 -3.49 3.99
CA GLY A 55 3.92 -4.15 2.81
C GLY A 55 4.50 -5.55 2.55
N GLY A 56 5.62 -5.89 3.20
CA GLY A 56 6.26 -7.21 3.15
C GLY A 56 5.43 -8.34 3.74
N LEU A 57 4.45 -8.01 4.59
CA LEU A 57 3.47 -8.95 5.14
C LEU A 57 2.81 -9.81 4.04
N ARG A 58 2.60 -9.24 2.85
CA ARG A 58 1.98 -9.93 1.70
C ARG A 58 2.92 -10.88 0.94
N ASN A 59 4.16 -11.06 1.40
CA ASN A 59 5.08 -12.01 0.78
C ASN A 59 4.70 -13.46 1.09
N ASP A 60 4.15 -13.71 2.29
CA ASP A 60 3.59 -14.99 2.69
C ASP A 60 2.24 -14.76 3.38
N MET A 61 1.23 -14.46 2.56
CA MET A 61 -0.10 -14.12 3.07
C MET A 61 -0.79 -15.31 3.73
N ARG A 62 -0.50 -16.55 3.30
CA ARG A 62 -1.09 -17.76 3.91
C ARG A 62 -0.58 -17.93 5.33
N ALA A 63 0.73 -17.81 5.57
CA ALA A 63 1.28 -17.87 6.93
C ALA A 63 0.71 -16.78 7.84
N VAL A 64 0.45 -15.58 7.31
CA VAL A 64 -0.19 -14.50 8.08
C VAL A 64 -1.64 -14.84 8.42
N VAL A 65 -2.40 -15.37 7.46
CA VAL A 65 -3.79 -15.81 7.65
C VAL A 65 -3.86 -16.89 8.73
N ASP A 66 -2.99 -17.90 8.65
CA ASP A 66 -2.95 -19.01 9.60
C ASP A 66 -2.52 -18.53 11.00
N LEU A 67 -1.45 -17.75 11.08
CA LEU A 67 -0.90 -17.26 12.35
C LEU A 67 -1.88 -16.37 13.13
N LEU A 68 -2.63 -15.52 12.42
CA LEU A 68 -3.57 -14.58 13.02
C LEU A 68 -5.01 -15.11 13.03
N GLU A 69 -5.22 -16.37 12.64
CA GLU A 69 -6.53 -17.03 12.56
C GLU A 69 -7.56 -16.16 11.81
N ILE A 70 -7.15 -15.58 10.68
CA ILE A 70 -7.93 -14.58 9.95
C ILE A 70 -9.21 -15.23 9.37
N PRO A 71 -10.40 -14.77 9.77
CA PRO A 71 -11.65 -15.35 9.29
C PRO A 71 -12.09 -14.77 7.94
N GLU A 72 -13.06 -15.44 7.31
CA GLU A 72 -13.75 -14.96 6.09
C GLU A 72 -14.22 -13.50 6.23
N GLY A 73 -13.91 -12.67 5.24
CA GLY A 73 -14.30 -11.25 5.20
C GLY A 73 -13.30 -10.30 5.84
N ILE A 74 -12.17 -10.80 6.36
CA ILE A 74 -11.04 -9.97 6.81
C ILE A 74 -9.92 -10.07 5.77
N PHE A 75 -9.40 -8.93 5.31
CA PHE A 75 -8.41 -8.84 4.24
C PHE A 75 -7.14 -8.15 4.76
N PRO A 76 -6.08 -8.89 5.15
CA PRO A 76 -4.84 -8.26 5.63
C PRO A 76 -4.18 -7.43 4.53
N LEU A 77 -3.94 -6.14 4.77
CA LEU A 77 -3.38 -5.24 3.76
C LEU A 77 -1.88 -5.04 3.99
N TYR A 78 -1.50 -4.65 5.20
CA TYR A 78 -0.11 -4.39 5.59
C TYR A 78 0.01 -4.30 7.12
N GLY A 79 1.24 -4.48 7.61
CA GLY A 79 1.61 -4.14 8.98
C GLY A 79 1.86 -2.64 9.14
N LEU A 80 1.85 -2.17 10.37
CA LEU A 80 2.27 -0.82 10.75
C LEU A 80 3.13 -0.93 12.01
N CYS A 81 4.44 -0.69 11.87
CA CYS A 81 5.32 -0.57 13.01
C CYS A 81 5.22 0.83 13.59
N VAL A 82 5.20 0.93 14.92
CA VAL A 82 5.14 2.19 15.67
C VAL A 82 6.10 2.08 16.86
N GLY A 83 6.90 3.11 17.11
CA GLY A 83 7.84 3.09 18.23
C GLY A 83 8.58 4.40 18.43
N ARG A 84 9.44 4.43 19.45
CA ARG A 84 10.35 5.57 19.67
C ARG A 84 11.49 5.49 18.64
N PRO A 85 11.68 6.52 17.80
CA PRO A 85 12.76 6.49 16.82
C PRO A 85 14.12 6.48 17.52
N ALA A 86 14.99 5.54 17.12
CA ALA A 86 16.39 5.54 17.52
C ALA A 86 17.27 6.39 16.58
N GLU A 87 16.74 6.70 15.40
CA GLU A 87 17.39 7.44 14.33
C GLU A 87 16.39 8.42 13.70
N ASP A 88 16.89 9.49 13.10
CA ASP A 88 16.10 10.48 12.35
C ASP A 88 16.54 10.46 10.87
N PRO A 89 16.06 9.49 10.07
CA PRO A 89 16.41 9.43 8.66
C PRO A 89 15.80 10.60 7.90
N GLY A 90 16.60 11.27 7.08
CA GLY A 90 16.14 12.36 6.24
C GLY A 90 15.01 11.97 5.27
N THR A 91 14.28 12.97 4.80
CA THR A 91 13.16 12.78 3.88
C THR A 91 13.66 12.35 2.50
N ARG A 92 13.05 11.30 1.94
CA ARG A 92 13.26 10.91 0.54
C ARG A 92 12.55 11.90 -0.40
N PRO A 93 13.14 12.27 -1.55
CA PRO A 93 12.44 13.07 -2.55
C PRO A 93 11.17 12.35 -3.02
N ARG A 94 10.14 13.12 -3.36
CA ARG A 94 8.90 12.63 -4.00
C ARG A 94 8.96 12.93 -5.49
N LEU A 95 8.04 12.34 -6.25
CA LEU A 95 7.85 12.75 -7.64
C LEU A 95 7.53 14.26 -7.71
N PRO A 96 7.93 14.94 -8.78
CA PRO A 96 7.52 16.31 -9.05
C PRO A 96 6.00 16.44 -9.01
N PHE A 97 5.50 17.60 -8.56
CA PHE A 97 4.07 17.82 -8.35
C PHE A 97 3.26 17.61 -9.64
N GLU A 98 3.79 18.08 -10.76
CA GLU A 98 3.25 17.91 -12.11
C GLU A 98 3.18 16.45 -12.58
N ALA A 99 3.89 15.53 -11.91
CA ALA A 99 3.83 14.10 -12.19
C ALA A 99 2.73 13.36 -11.40
N VAL A 100 2.03 14.05 -10.48
CA VAL A 100 1.06 13.45 -9.56
C VAL A 100 -0.29 14.19 -9.56
N CYS A 101 -0.28 15.52 -9.70
CA CYS A 101 -1.48 16.34 -9.69
C CYS A 101 -1.70 16.97 -11.07
N PHE A 102 -2.86 16.69 -11.67
CA PHE A 102 -3.19 17.11 -13.03
C PHE A 102 -4.46 17.95 -13.06
N THR A 103 -4.47 18.93 -13.96
CA THR A 103 -5.66 19.75 -14.20
C THR A 103 -6.40 19.25 -15.43
N GLY A 104 -7.68 18.88 -15.25
CA GLY A 104 -8.60 18.54 -16.33
C GLY A 104 -8.44 17.12 -16.89
N ARG A 105 -7.26 16.73 -17.36
CA ARG A 105 -7.00 15.40 -17.94
C ARG A 105 -5.63 14.86 -17.56
N TYR A 106 -5.46 13.55 -17.73
CA TYR A 106 -4.16 12.91 -17.62
C TYR A 106 -3.19 13.45 -18.70
N PRO A 107 -1.91 13.71 -18.39
CA PRO A 107 -0.94 14.23 -19.37
C PRO A 107 -0.62 13.24 -20.48
N SER A 108 0.07 13.69 -21.52
CA SER A 108 0.59 12.78 -22.54
C SER A 108 1.70 11.89 -21.97
N ASP A 109 1.92 10.73 -22.58
CA ASP A 109 3.01 9.83 -22.19
C ASP A 109 4.38 10.53 -22.24
N ALA A 110 4.59 11.44 -23.22
CA ALA A 110 5.82 12.21 -23.34
C ALA A 110 6.02 13.18 -22.17
N ASP A 111 4.96 13.88 -21.75
CA ASP A 111 5.01 14.78 -20.59
C ASP A 111 5.28 13.99 -19.30
N MET A 112 4.65 12.83 -19.15
CA MET A 112 4.86 11.95 -18.01
C MET A 112 6.29 11.41 -17.95
N LEU A 113 6.86 11.00 -19.09
CA LEU A 113 8.25 10.55 -19.17
C LEU A 113 9.23 11.68 -18.81
N ALA A 114 9.01 12.89 -19.31
CA ALA A 114 9.84 14.04 -18.95
C ALA A 114 9.80 14.36 -17.44
N ALA A 115 8.63 14.24 -16.80
CA ALA A 115 8.52 14.39 -15.34
C ALA A 115 9.25 13.27 -14.57
N MET A 116 9.29 12.05 -15.10
CA MET A 116 10.06 10.94 -14.52
C MET A 116 11.57 11.14 -14.69
N ASP A 117 12.03 11.71 -15.82
CA ASP A 117 13.43 12.09 -16.02
C ASP A 117 13.88 13.12 -14.97
N GLN A 118 13.02 14.09 -14.66
CA GLN A 118 13.27 15.04 -13.57
C GLN A 118 13.33 14.36 -12.20
N ALA A 119 12.42 13.42 -11.91
CA ALA A 119 12.47 12.64 -10.67
C ALA A 119 13.77 11.84 -10.53
N ASP A 120 14.36 11.39 -11.63
CA ASP A 120 15.66 10.70 -11.64
C ASP A 120 16.83 11.64 -11.32
N LEU A 121 16.80 12.89 -11.79
CA LEU A 121 17.78 13.90 -11.39
C LEU A 121 17.71 14.17 -9.88
N ASP A 122 16.50 14.32 -9.33
CA ASP A 122 16.28 14.56 -7.90
C ASP A 122 16.74 13.35 -7.06
N ALA A 123 16.39 12.13 -7.50
CA ALA A 123 16.83 10.89 -6.86
C ALA A 123 18.35 10.75 -6.90
N LYS A 124 18.98 11.08 -8.02
CA LYS A 124 20.45 11.05 -8.17
C LYS A 124 21.12 11.99 -7.17
N ALA A 125 20.66 13.24 -7.09
CA ALA A 125 21.19 14.21 -6.13
C ALA A 125 21.05 13.70 -4.68
N TYR A 126 19.89 13.13 -4.34
CA TYR A 126 19.65 12.54 -3.01
C TYR A 126 20.58 11.37 -2.69
N TYR A 127 20.77 10.42 -3.62
CA TYR A 127 21.62 9.25 -3.38
C TYR A 127 23.11 9.56 -3.42
N ASP A 128 23.55 10.49 -4.28
CA ASP A 128 24.94 10.95 -4.33
C ASP A 128 25.34 11.62 -3.00
N ALA A 129 24.47 12.45 -2.43
CA ALA A 129 24.68 13.06 -1.11
C ALA A 129 24.82 12.03 0.05
N ARG A 130 24.44 10.78 -0.19
CA ARG A 130 24.50 9.67 0.76
C ARG A 130 25.56 8.62 0.43
N ASN A 131 26.43 8.89 -0.56
CA ASN A 131 27.42 7.94 -1.08
C ASN A 131 26.78 6.63 -1.62
N GLU A 132 25.55 6.71 -2.13
CA GLU A 132 24.79 5.60 -2.72
C GLU A 132 24.63 5.78 -4.25
N SER A 133 25.67 6.27 -4.92
CA SER A 133 25.65 6.66 -6.33
C SER A 133 25.22 5.54 -7.30
N GLY A 134 24.65 5.95 -8.44
CA GLY A 134 24.17 5.03 -9.48
C GLY A 134 22.74 4.54 -9.28
N ARG A 135 22.04 5.07 -8.27
CA ARG A 135 20.61 4.82 -8.04
C ARG A 135 19.75 5.91 -8.67
N SER A 136 18.67 5.50 -9.32
CA SER A 136 17.60 6.38 -9.82
C SER A 136 16.23 5.85 -9.39
N TRP A 137 15.20 6.69 -9.47
CA TRP A 137 13.83 6.31 -9.15
C TRP A 137 13.30 5.33 -10.20
N SER A 138 13.44 5.68 -11.48
CA SER A 138 12.96 4.90 -12.62
C SER A 138 13.60 3.51 -12.62
N GLY A 139 14.92 3.43 -12.44
CA GLY A 139 15.64 2.15 -12.41
C GLY A 139 15.20 1.25 -11.26
N ALA A 140 14.84 1.82 -10.11
CA ALA A 140 14.25 1.06 -9.01
C ALA A 140 12.86 0.51 -9.39
N MET A 141 12.02 1.34 -10.02
CA MET A 141 10.69 0.93 -10.48
C MET A 141 10.75 -0.12 -11.60
N THR A 142 11.58 0.08 -12.62
CA THR A 142 11.77 -0.88 -13.71
C THR A 142 12.21 -2.25 -13.17
N ARG A 143 13.19 -2.30 -12.26
CA ARG A 143 13.59 -3.58 -11.64
C ARG A 143 12.45 -4.21 -10.83
N ARG A 144 11.69 -3.38 -10.10
CA ARG A 144 10.60 -3.80 -9.22
C ARG A 144 9.39 -4.36 -9.98
N PHE A 145 9.13 -3.85 -11.18
CA PHE A 145 7.99 -4.22 -12.03
C PHE A 145 8.38 -5.10 -13.23
N ALA A 146 9.67 -5.40 -13.45
CA ALA A 146 10.14 -6.35 -14.45
C ALA A 146 9.67 -7.80 -14.20
N LYS A 147 9.13 -8.09 -13.00
CA LYS A 147 8.58 -9.40 -12.63
C LYS A 147 7.27 -9.20 -11.90
N VAL A 148 6.31 -10.09 -12.15
CA VAL A 148 5.08 -10.17 -11.35
C VAL A 148 5.46 -10.54 -9.93
N MET A 149 5.05 -9.71 -8.97
CA MET A 149 5.23 -10.03 -7.56
C MET A 149 3.94 -10.61 -6.97
N ARG A 150 4.11 -11.60 -6.09
CA ARG A 150 3.04 -12.20 -5.28
C ARG A 150 1.89 -12.73 -6.16
N PRO A 151 2.18 -13.62 -7.13
CA PRO A 151 1.17 -14.13 -8.07
C PRO A 151 0.02 -14.88 -7.35
N GLU A 152 0.30 -15.48 -6.20
CA GLU A 152 -0.66 -16.24 -5.38
C GLU A 152 -1.62 -15.36 -4.55
N LEU A 153 -1.36 -14.05 -4.45
CA LEU A 153 -2.10 -13.16 -3.56
C LEU A 153 -3.61 -13.08 -3.86
N PRO A 154 -4.06 -13.04 -5.13
CA PRO A 154 -5.49 -13.07 -5.44
C PRO A 154 -6.19 -14.31 -4.88
N ASP A 155 -5.56 -15.48 -4.94
CA ASP A 155 -6.17 -16.73 -4.49
C ASP A 155 -6.34 -16.76 -2.96
N VAL A 156 -5.40 -16.17 -2.22
CA VAL A 156 -5.52 -16.01 -0.77
C VAL A 156 -6.66 -15.07 -0.40
N TYR A 157 -6.85 -13.95 -1.12
CA TYR A 157 -7.99 -13.08 -0.85
C TYR A 157 -9.32 -13.72 -1.26
N ARG A 158 -9.35 -14.49 -2.35
CA ARG A 158 -10.54 -15.28 -2.74
C ARG A 158 -10.89 -16.30 -1.66
N SER A 159 -9.91 -16.98 -1.07
CA SER A 159 -10.17 -17.90 0.05
C SER A 159 -10.70 -17.19 1.30
N LEU A 160 -10.45 -15.90 1.45
CA LEU A 160 -11.00 -15.04 2.51
C LEU A 160 -12.35 -14.41 2.13
N GLY A 161 -12.94 -14.77 0.99
CA GLY A 161 -14.26 -14.29 0.56
C GLY A 161 -14.24 -12.97 -0.22
N ALA A 162 -13.09 -12.55 -0.76
CA ALA A 162 -13.03 -11.45 -1.73
C ALA A 162 -13.41 -11.95 -3.14
N GLU A 163 -14.25 -11.19 -3.83
CA GLU A 163 -14.55 -11.43 -5.25
C GLU A 163 -13.66 -10.53 -6.10
N LEU A 164 -12.60 -11.11 -6.66
CA LEU A 164 -11.62 -10.41 -7.49
C LEU A 164 -11.83 -10.78 -8.97
N PRO A 165 -11.64 -9.82 -9.90
CA PRO A 165 -11.74 -10.07 -11.34
C PRO A 165 -10.69 -11.08 -11.84
#